data_AF-A0A2T6JCB1-F1
#
_entry.id   AF-A0A2T6JCB1-F1
#
_cell.length_a   1.000
_cell.length_b   1.000
_cell.length_c   1.000
_cell.angle_alpha   90.00
_cell.angle_beta   90.00
_cell.angle_gamma   90.00
#
_symmetry.space_group_name_H-M   'P 1'
#
loop_
_entity.id
_entity.type
_entity.pdbx_description
1 polymer ?
#
loop_
_entity_poly.entity_id
_entity_poly.type
_entity_poly.pdbx_seq_one_letter_code
_entity_poly.pdbx_strand_id
1 'polypeptide(L)'
;MASHQPVPFLMVEDEDDWVVSFALGPQGANRLTLVRTPRLEFMLRPEQRGVSVGSAETGHRPALLVAVQWGQQSVDVVSTAKRYSLDISKVDNATRNAALRVLGKMNFDQRFQLAGV
;
A
#
# COMPACT_ATOMS: atom_id res chain seq x y z
N MET A 1 17.73 14.68 4.16
CA MET A 1 16.77 14.42 3.05
C MET A 1 16.24 13.01 3.28
N ALA A 2 14.92 12.82 3.38
CA ALA A 2 14.38 11.46 3.50
C ALA A 2 14.69 10.72 2.19
N SER A 3 15.44 9.62 2.26
CA SER A 3 15.79 8.84 1.08
C SER A 3 14.55 8.10 0.59
N HIS A 4 14.10 8.39 -0.62
CA HIS A 4 13.02 7.64 -1.25
C HIS A 4 13.53 6.23 -1.61
N GLN A 5 12.78 5.21 -1.20
CA GLN A 5 13.15 3.84 -1.49
C GLN A 5 12.72 3.48 -2.92
N PRO A 6 13.64 3.01 -3.79
CA PRO A 6 13.31 2.75 -5.18
C PRO A 6 12.37 1.54 -5.31
N VAL A 7 11.35 1.70 -6.16
CA VAL A 7 10.36 0.68 -6.50
C VAL A 7 10.50 0.31 -7.98
N PRO A 8 11.16 -0.81 -8.32
CA PRO A 8 11.30 -1.22 -9.71
C PRO A 8 9.99 -1.67 -10.35
N PHE A 9 9.06 -2.24 -9.57
CA PHE A 9 7.76 -2.68 -10.06
C PHE A 9 6.73 -2.77 -8.91
N LEU A 10 5.45 -2.79 -9.29
CA LEU A 10 4.32 -3.08 -8.40
C LEU A 10 3.67 -4.40 -8.81
N MET A 11 3.07 -5.08 -7.85
CA MET A 11 2.08 -6.12 -8.12
C MET A 11 0.73 -5.67 -7.58
N VAL A 12 -0.32 -5.93 -8.36
CA VAL A 12 -1.70 -5.56 -8.05
C VAL A 12 -2.58 -6.78 -8.24
N GLU A 13 -3.35 -7.11 -7.21
CA GLU A 13 -4.36 -8.17 -7.22
C GLU A 13 -5.73 -7.55 -6.88
N ASP A 14 -6.73 -7.85 -7.71
CA ASP A 14 -8.07 -7.23 -7.64
C ASP A 14 -9.21 -8.25 -7.64
N GLU A 15 -8.97 -9.45 -7.11
CA GLU A 15 -9.96 -10.53 -7.04
C GLU A 15 -10.62 -10.58 -5.65
N ASP A 16 -10.38 -11.65 -4.90
CA ASP A 16 -11.00 -11.90 -3.60
C ASP A 16 -10.32 -11.14 -2.47
N ASP A 17 -8.98 -11.13 -2.50
CA ASP A 17 -8.14 -10.28 -1.68
C ASP A 17 -7.65 -9.12 -2.55
N TRP A 18 -7.71 -7.92 -1.99
CA TRP A 18 -7.12 -6.76 -2.64
C TRP A 18 -5.71 -6.61 -2.15
N VAL A 19 -4.76 -6.59 -3.10
CA VAL A 19 -3.34 -6.49 -2.79
C VAL A 19 -2.67 -5.45 -3.66
N VAL A 20 -1.91 -4.56 -3.04
CA VAL A 20 -0.95 -3.68 -3.73
C VAL A 20 0.42 -3.87 -3.08
N SER A 21 1.36 -4.46 -3.81
CA SER A 21 2.69 -4.78 -3.30
C SER A 21 3.76 -3.97 -4.04
N PHE A 22 4.49 -3.15 -3.30
CA PHE A 22 5.66 -2.42 -3.77
C PHE A 22 6.90 -3.30 -3.58
N ALA A 23 7.55 -3.68 -4.69
CA ALA A 23 8.87 -4.28 -4.62
C ALA A 23 9.87 -3.18 -4.23
N LEU A 24 10.71 -3.41 -3.24
CA LEU A 24 11.64 -2.40 -2.72
C LEU A 24 13.08 -2.80 -3.01
N GLY A 25 13.89 -1.80 -3.39
CA GLY A 25 15.31 -2.00 -3.69
C GLY A 25 15.57 -2.57 -5.10
N PRO A 26 16.85 -2.63 -5.52
CA PRO A 26 17.23 -2.91 -6.91
C PRO A 26 16.82 -4.30 -7.44
N GLN A 27 16.44 -5.24 -6.58
CA GLN A 27 15.95 -6.57 -6.97
C GLN A 27 14.60 -6.95 -6.31
N GLY A 28 13.91 -6.03 -5.64
CA GLY A 28 12.65 -6.35 -4.96
C GLY A 28 12.79 -7.31 -3.77
N ALA A 29 13.99 -7.40 -3.18
CA ALA A 29 14.29 -8.31 -2.08
C ALA A 29 13.45 -8.03 -0.82
N ASN A 30 13.01 -6.79 -0.63
CA ASN A 30 12.03 -6.43 0.39
C ASN A 30 10.74 -5.96 -0.29
N ARG A 31 9.61 -6.06 0.41
CA ARG A 31 8.31 -5.67 -0.11
C ARG A 31 7.55 -4.85 0.93
N LEU A 32 6.81 -3.87 0.45
CA LEU A 32 5.74 -3.23 1.21
C LEU A 32 4.42 -3.68 0.60
N THR A 33 3.63 -4.44 1.32
CA THR A 33 2.37 -4.99 0.83
C THR A 33 1.21 -4.40 1.59
N LEU A 34 0.27 -3.84 0.84
CA LEU A 34 -1.02 -3.36 1.31
C LEU A 34 -2.04 -4.46 1.02
N VAL A 35 -2.71 -4.96 2.04
CA VAL A 35 -3.69 -6.05 1.90
C VAL A 35 -4.99 -5.66 2.59
N ARG A 36 -6.11 -5.95 1.94
CA ARG A 36 -7.44 -5.95 2.57
C ARG A 36 -8.21 -7.17 2.09
N THR A 37 -8.83 -7.88 3.04
CA THR A 37 -9.64 -9.09 2.79
C THR A 37 -11.09 -8.83 3.22
N PRO A 38 -11.90 -8.13 2.41
CA PRO A 38 -13.23 -7.68 2.80
C PRO A 38 -14.14 -8.82 3.27
N ARG A 39 -14.03 -9.99 2.62
CA ARG A 39 -14.85 -11.17 2.92
C ARG A 39 -14.64 -11.73 4.32
N LEU A 40 -13.48 -11.51 4.94
CA LEU A 40 -13.18 -12.00 6.30
C LEU A 40 -13.16 -10.89 7.36
N GLU A 41 -13.38 -9.63 6.98
CA GLU A 41 -13.34 -8.50 7.93
C GLU A 41 -14.39 -8.58 9.04
N PHE A 42 -15.48 -9.32 8.82
CA PHE A 42 -16.51 -9.54 9.84
C PHE A 42 -15.97 -10.31 11.06
N MET A 43 -14.92 -11.11 10.88
CA MET A 43 -14.24 -11.83 11.96
C MET A 43 -13.30 -10.93 12.78
N LEU A 44 -12.95 -9.75 12.27
CA LEU A 44 -12.04 -8.80 12.90
C LEU A 44 -12.80 -7.83 13.82
N ARG A 45 -12.14 -7.44 14.92
CA ARG A 45 -12.62 -6.32 15.76
C ARG A 45 -12.57 -5.01 14.98
N PRO A 46 -13.44 -4.03 15.28
CA PRO A 46 -13.51 -2.77 14.53
C PRO A 46 -12.15 -2.06 14.38
N GLU A 47 -11.28 -2.14 15.38
CA GLU A 47 -9.96 -1.50 15.42
C GLU A 47 -8.91 -2.23 14.57
N GLN A 48 -9.20 -3.46 14.14
CA GLN A 48 -8.32 -4.30 13.32
C GLN A 48 -8.71 -4.28 11.83
N ARG A 49 -9.87 -3.69 11.48
CA ARG A 49 -10.37 -3.61 10.11
C ARG A 49 -9.71 -2.48 9.33
N GLY A 50 -9.68 -2.60 8.01
CA GLY A 50 -9.01 -1.66 7.11
C GLY A 50 -7.83 -2.31 6.40
N VAL A 51 -7.02 -1.49 5.74
CA VAL A 51 -5.88 -1.98 4.96
C VAL A 51 -4.70 -2.25 5.88
N SER A 52 -4.22 -3.50 5.88
CA SER A 52 -3.01 -3.90 6.60
C SER A 52 -1.77 -3.56 5.78
N VAL A 53 -0.74 -3.03 6.45
CA VAL A 53 0.54 -2.65 5.87
C VAL A 53 1.60 -3.64 6.37
N GLY A 54 2.05 -4.53 5.49
CA GLY A 54 3.07 -5.54 5.78
C GLY A 54 4.42 -5.18 5.14
N SER A 55 5.49 -5.27 5.93
CA SER A 55 6.88 -5.22 5.49
C SER A 55 7.71 -6.25 6.28
N ALA A 56 8.89 -6.63 5.80
CA ALA A 56 9.78 -7.54 6.54
C ALA A 56 10.12 -7.05 7.97
N GLU A 57 9.95 -5.75 8.24
CA GLU A 57 10.26 -5.12 9.53
C GLU A 57 9.05 -5.01 10.49
N THR A 58 7.81 -5.26 10.03
CA THR A 58 6.63 -5.17 10.90
C THR A 58 6.55 -6.41 11.80
N GLY A 59 6.71 -6.19 13.11
CA GLY A 59 6.58 -7.23 14.14
C GLY A 59 5.14 -7.71 14.39
N HIS A 60 4.84 -8.17 15.60
CA HIS A 60 3.59 -8.90 15.94
C HIS A 60 2.28 -8.08 15.89
N ARG A 61 2.33 -6.74 15.74
CA ARG A 61 1.12 -5.92 15.58
C ARG A 61 0.99 -5.44 14.14
N PRO A 62 -0.11 -5.76 13.44
CA PRO A 62 -0.32 -5.27 12.08
C PRO A 62 -0.47 -3.75 12.10
N ALA A 63 0.34 -3.07 11.29
CA ALA A 63 0.18 -1.65 11.05
C ALA A 63 -1.01 -1.45 10.09
N LEU A 64 -1.84 -0.46 10.34
CA LEU A 64 -2.96 -0.12 9.47
C LEU A 64 -2.62 1.10 8.62
N LEU A 65 -3.14 1.13 7.39
CA LEU A 65 -2.96 2.24 6.47
C LEU A 65 -3.74 3.46 6.96
N VAL A 66 -3.10 4.62 6.93
CA VAL A 66 -3.68 5.91 7.35
C VAL A 66 -3.81 6.84 6.15
N ALA A 67 -2.81 6.86 5.26
CA ALA A 67 -2.85 7.67 4.05
C ALA A 67 -1.98 7.08 2.94
N VAL A 68 -2.39 7.33 1.69
CA VAL A 68 -1.56 7.15 0.50
C VAL A 68 -1.62 8.43 -0.33
N GLN A 69 -0.46 9.02 -0.58
CA GLN A 69 -0.32 10.24 -1.39
C GLN A 69 0.50 9.92 -2.62
N TRP A 70 -0.15 9.86 -3.78
CA TRP A 70 0.49 9.63 -5.07
C TRP A 70 0.93 10.96 -5.67
N GLY A 71 2.20 11.07 -6.02
CA GLY A 71 2.76 12.10 -6.88
C GLY A 71 3.11 11.54 -8.26
N GLN A 72 3.71 12.37 -9.12
CA GLN A 72 4.10 11.95 -10.48
C GLN A 72 5.19 10.88 -10.50
N GLN A 73 6.11 10.89 -9.54
CA GLN A 73 7.28 9.98 -9.49
C GLN A 73 7.48 9.36 -8.12
N SER A 74 6.68 9.73 -7.12
CA SER A 74 6.80 9.22 -5.77
C SER A 74 5.44 8.88 -5.20
N VAL A 75 5.42 8.01 -4.19
CA VAL A 75 4.24 7.76 -3.37
C VAL A 75 4.64 7.71 -1.91
N ASP A 76 3.89 8.41 -1.07
CA ASP A 76 4.00 8.31 0.38
C ASP A 76 2.91 7.38 0.90
N VAL A 77 3.34 6.31 1.57
CA VAL A 77 2.46 5.36 2.27
C VAL A 77 2.63 5.59 3.76
N VAL A 78 1.57 6.04 4.42
CA VAL A 78 1.56 6.32 5.86
C VAL A 78 0.76 5.24 6.56
N SER A 79 1.40 4.52 7.47
CA SER A 79 0.72 3.58 8.36
C SER A 79 0.69 4.10 9.79
N THR A 80 -0.05 3.41 10.66
CA THR A 80 -0.04 3.67 12.11
C THR A 80 1.33 3.45 12.76
N ALA A 81 2.26 2.77 12.08
CA ALA A 81 3.60 2.51 12.59
C ALA A 81 4.66 3.48 12.05
N LYS A 82 4.66 3.74 10.73
CA LYS A 82 5.65 4.63 10.10
C LYS A 82 5.19 5.13 8.73
N ARG A 83 5.95 6.09 8.18
CA ARG A 83 5.83 6.57 6.80
C ARG A 83 6.88 5.91 5.92
N TYR A 84 6.47 5.49 4.72
CA TYR A 84 7.33 5.01 3.65
C TYR A 84 7.25 6.02 2.50
N SER A 85 8.39 6.55 2.08
CA SER A 85 8.50 7.39 0.89
C SER A 85 9.14 6.58 -0.23
N LEU A 86 8.38 6.35 -1.29
CA LEU A 86 8.75 5.42 -2.36
C LEU A 86 8.96 6.17 -3.67
N ASP A 87 10.01 5.82 -4.40
CA ASP A 87 10.26 6.30 -5.76
C ASP A 87 9.68 5.29 -6.76
N ILE A 88 8.64 5.69 -7.47
CA ILE A 88 7.90 4.89 -8.45
C ILE A 88 8.20 5.35 -9.89
N SER A 89 9.23 6.16 -10.10
CA SER A 89 9.62 6.69 -11.43
C SER A 89 9.78 5.62 -12.50
N LYS A 90 10.12 4.39 -12.12
CA LYS A 90 10.29 3.22 -13.00
C LYS A 90 9.02 2.41 -13.27
N VAL A 91 7.95 2.65 -12.51
CA VAL A 91 6.67 1.96 -12.67
C VAL A 91 5.89 2.63 -13.79
N ASP A 92 5.36 1.86 -14.73
CA ASP A 92 4.56 2.37 -15.84
C ASP A 92 3.17 2.87 -15.40
N ASN A 93 2.55 3.73 -16.22
CA ASN A 93 1.27 4.35 -15.88
C ASN A 93 0.10 3.35 -15.81
N ALA A 94 0.11 2.25 -16.57
CA ALA A 94 -0.97 1.27 -16.53
C ALA A 94 -0.99 0.56 -15.17
N THR A 95 0.19 0.17 -14.67
CA THR A 95 0.36 -0.43 -13.35
C THR A 95 0.00 0.56 -12.23
N ARG A 96 0.37 1.85 -12.35
CA ARG A 96 -0.03 2.89 -11.38
C ARG A 96 -1.54 3.07 -11.32
N ASN A 97 -2.21 3.11 -12.48
CA ASN A 97 -3.66 3.25 -12.56
C ASN A 97 -4.39 2.03 -11.98
N ALA A 98 -3.85 0.82 -12.19
CA ALA A 98 -4.37 -0.39 -11.57
C ALA A 98 -4.26 -0.32 -10.03
N ALA A 99 -3.10 0.09 -9.52
CA ALA A 99 -2.90 0.26 -8.08
C ALA A 99 -3.85 1.31 -7.47
N LEU A 100 -4.01 2.47 -8.12
CA LEU A 100 -4.95 3.51 -7.69
C LEU A 100 -6.40 3.01 -7.66
N ARG A 101 -6.82 2.23 -8.66
CA ARG A 101 -8.15 1.63 -8.71
C ARG A 101 -8.38 0.68 -7.53
N VAL A 102 -7.42 -0.21 -7.26
CA VAL A 102 -7.51 -1.16 -6.14
C VAL A 102 -7.48 -0.43 -4.80
N LEU A 103 -6.64 0.59 -4.64
CA LEU A 103 -6.64 1.45 -3.44
C LEU A 103 -7.99 2.15 -3.25
N GLY A 104 -8.64 2.60 -4.33
CA GLY A 104 -10.00 3.12 -4.29
C GLY A 104 -11.00 2.09 -3.77
N LYS A 105 -10.95 0.85 -4.27
CA LYS A 105 -11.79 -0.26 -3.77
C LYS A 105 -11.51 -0.58 -2.30
N MET A 106 -10.23 -0.62 -1.92
CA MET A 106 -9.78 -0.80 -0.56
C MET A 106 -10.29 0.28 0.40
N ASN A 107 -10.69 1.47 -0.08
CA ASN A 107 -11.15 2.58 0.74
C ASN A 107 -12.68 2.75 0.76
N PHE A 108 -13.46 1.68 0.52
CA PHE A 108 -14.92 1.75 0.45
C PHE A 108 -15.60 2.32 1.72
N ASP A 109 -14.93 2.26 2.88
CA ASP A 109 -15.40 2.76 4.17
C ASP A 109 -14.60 3.97 4.68
N GLN A 110 -13.79 4.60 3.82
CA GLN A 110 -13.07 5.85 4.09
C GLN A 110 -12.14 5.80 5.32
N ARG A 111 -11.56 4.63 5.63
CA ARG A 111 -10.64 4.45 6.77
C ARG A 111 -9.25 5.06 6.57
N PHE A 112 -8.88 5.42 5.34
CA PHE A 112 -7.62 6.09 5.05
C PHE A 112 -7.80 7.21 4.03
N GLN A 113 -6.85 8.14 3.98
CA GLN A 113 -6.84 9.21 3.00
C GLN A 113 -6.18 8.74 1.71
N LEU A 114 -6.88 8.85 0.58
CA LEU A 114 -6.31 8.58 -0.74
C LEU A 114 -6.26 9.88 -1.53
N ALA A 115 -5.07 10.31 -1.89
CA ALA A 115 -4.84 11.47 -2.75
C ALA A 115 -3.94 11.08 -3.94
N GLY A 116 -4.22 11.65 -5.11
CA GLY A 116 -3.42 11.46 -6.32
C GLY A 116 -3.50 12.68 -7.23
N VAL A 117 -2.52 12.79 -8.14
CA VAL A 117 -2.44 13.80 -9.19
C VAL A 117 -3.02 13.25 -10.48
#